data_AF-A0A1Q9NMQ4-F1
#
_entry.id   AF-A0A1Q9NMQ4-F1
#
_cell.length_a   1.000
_cell.length_b   1.000
_cell.length_c   1.000
_cell.angle_alpha   90.00
_cell.angle_beta   90.00
_cell.angle_gamma   90.00
#
_symmetry.space_group_name_H-M   'P 1'
#
loop_
_entity.id
_entity.type
_entity.pdbx_description
1 polymer ?
#
loop_
_entity_poly.entity_id
_entity_poly.type
_entity_poly.pdbx_seq_one_letter_code
_entity_poly.pdbx_strand_id
1 'polypeptide(L)'
;SASAALSDIGVGPTRCTEVIVVFKSFTTRVGTGDLEGELHADEIEKKGWQEFGTVTGRLRRAAPFNFKLARKAVRINGATTIALTKLDILFPDMKGKTHITDITPEANKFILEIENYTGVHVKYISTGPGSTELIIRKE
;
A
#
# COMPACT_ATOMS: atom_id res chain seq x y z
N SER A 1 7.24 -0.79 -14.25
CA SER A 1 5.89 -0.19 -14.36
C SER A 1 4.96 -1.21 -14.99
N ALA A 2 3.65 -0.98 -14.97
CA ALA A 2 2.65 -1.86 -15.58
C ALA A 2 2.96 -2.15 -17.06
N SER A 3 3.32 -1.14 -17.85
CA SER A 3 3.66 -1.32 -19.27
C SER A 3 4.87 -2.25 -19.49
N ALA A 4 5.88 -2.18 -18.62
CA ALA A 4 7.02 -3.10 -18.69
C ALA A 4 6.60 -4.53 -18.39
N ALA A 5 5.79 -4.74 -17.34
CA ALA A 5 5.27 -6.06 -16.99
C ALA A 5 4.42 -6.67 -18.12
N LEU A 6 3.64 -5.87 -18.84
CA LEU A 6 2.90 -6.32 -20.02
C LEU A 6 3.82 -6.75 -21.16
N SER A 7 4.89 -5.98 -21.40
CA SER A 7 5.91 -6.32 -22.40
C SER A 7 6.61 -7.65 -22.08
N ASP A 8 6.90 -7.91 -20.80
CA ASP A 8 7.58 -9.13 -20.35
C ASP A 8 6.79 -10.41 -20.67
N ILE A 9 5.45 -10.31 -20.77
CA ILE A 9 4.56 -11.44 -21.06
C ILE A 9 3.96 -11.40 -22.48
N GLY A 10 4.42 -10.49 -23.34
CA GLY A 10 3.96 -10.37 -24.73
C GLY A 10 2.52 -9.88 -24.88
N VAL A 11 2.00 -9.10 -23.92
CA VAL A 11 0.65 -8.53 -23.97
C VAL A 11 0.70 -7.10 -24.47
N GLY A 12 0.01 -6.82 -25.58
CA GLY A 12 -0.15 -5.46 -26.08
C GLY A 12 -0.90 -4.56 -25.08
N PRO A 13 -0.50 -3.29 -24.90
CA PRO A 13 -1.05 -2.43 -23.85
C PRO A 13 -2.56 -2.18 -23.99
N THR A 14 -3.10 -2.17 -25.20
CA THR A 14 -4.53 -2.01 -25.48
C THR A 14 -5.40 -3.18 -25.01
N ARG A 15 -4.80 -4.31 -24.63
CA ARG A 15 -5.50 -5.47 -24.08
C ARG A 15 -5.58 -5.46 -22.55
N CYS A 16 -4.88 -4.55 -21.88
CA CYS A 16 -4.91 -4.42 -20.44
C CYS A 16 -6.11 -3.56 -20.02
N THR A 17 -7.03 -4.15 -19.26
CA THR A 17 -8.27 -3.49 -18.80
C THR A 17 -8.17 -2.96 -17.37
N GLU A 18 -7.32 -3.56 -16.54
CA GLU A 18 -7.19 -3.21 -15.13
C GLU A 18 -5.70 -3.19 -14.73
N VAL A 19 -5.30 -2.12 -14.03
CA VAL A 19 -3.97 -1.97 -13.44
C VAL A 19 -4.15 -1.68 -11.95
N ILE A 20 -3.85 -2.68 -11.12
CA ILE A 20 -3.89 -2.55 -9.67
C ILE A 20 -2.51 -2.15 -9.16
N VAL A 21 -2.40 -0.98 -8.54
CA VAL A 21 -1.18 -0.57 -7.84
C VAL A 21 -1.30 -0.89 -6.36
N VAL A 22 -0.34 -1.66 -5.85
CA VAL A 22 -0.30 -2.08 -4.45
C VAL A 22 0.50 -1.07 -3.63
N PHE A 23 -0.12 -0.55 -2.58
CA PHE A 23 0.56 0.24 -1.56
C PHE A 23 0.49 -0.45 -0.20
N LYS A 24 1.49 -0.16 0.64
CA LYS A 24 1.39 -0.39 2.08
C LYS A 24 0.88 0.90 2.73
N SER A 25 0.26 0.78 3.90
CA SER A 25 -0.17 1.91 4.73
C SER A 25 0.99 2.80 5.22
N PHE A 26 2.23 2.33 5.09
CA PHE A 26 3.46 3.08 5.35
C PHE A 26 4.55 2.71 4.33
N THR A 27 5.55 3.56 4.20
CA THR A 27 6.62 3.38 3.20
C THR A 27 7.77 2.58 3.81
N THR A 28 8.33 1.63 3.07
CA THR A 28 9.53 0.89 3.47
C THR A 28 10.59 0.93 2.37
N ARG A 29 11.87 0.94 2.76
CA ARG A 29 13.01 0.93 1.83
C ARG A 29 14.11 0.00 2.31
N VAL A 30 14.73 -0.70 1.35
CA VAL A 30 15.95 -1.49 1.56
C VAL A 30 17.12 -0.77 0.90
N GLY A 31 18.29 -0.82 1.53
CA GLY A 31 19.51 -0.22 0.99
C GLY A 31 19.58 1.30 1.19
N THR A 32 20.51 1.93 0.49
CA THR A 32 20.85 3.35 0.63
C THR A 32 19.91 4.28 -0.16
N GLY A 33 19.99 5.57 0.12
CA GLY A 33 19.27 6.65 -0.55
C GLY A 33 18.10 7.22 0.25
N ASP A 34 17.65 8.41 -0.14
CA ASP A 34 16.75 9.21 0.70
C ASP A 34 15.38 8.57 0.87
N LEU A 35 14.85 8.69 2.09
CA LEU A 35 13.49 8.33 2.44
C LEU A 35 12.88 9.51 3.20
N GLU A 36 12.04 10.28 2.53
CA GLU A 36 11.35 11.43 3.12
C GLU A 36 10.49 10.96 4.29
N GLY A 37 10.70 11.56 5.47
CA GLY A 37 9.99 11.19 6.70
C GLY A 37 10.47 9.87 7.33
N GLU A 38 11.70 9.43 7.03
CA GLU A 38 12.30 8.27 7.69
C GLU A 38 12.26 8.39 9.22
N LEU A 39 11.74 7.35 9.87
CA LEU A 39 11.64 7.25 11.32
C LEU A 39 12.88 6.59 11.91
N HIS A 40 13.18 6.91 13.16
CA HIS A 40 14.23 6.23 13.90
C HIS A 40 13.85 4.78 14.23
N ALA A 41 14.84 3.90 14.40
CA ALA A 41 14.61 2.47 14.59
C ALA A 41 13.75 2.17 15.84
N ASP A 42 13.90 2.96 16.91
CA ASP A 42 13.13 2.83 18.14
C ASP A 42 11.65 3.22 17.95
N GLU A 43 11.37 4.22 17.11
CA GLU A 43 10.00 4.59 16.74
C GLU A 43 9.34 3.52 15.86
N ILE A 44 10.10 2.94 14.92
CA ILE A 44 9.66 1.84 14.06
C ILE A 44 9.28 0.62 14.92
N GLU A 45 10.11 0.30 15.92
CA GLU A 45 9.86 -0.78 16.88
C GLU A 45 8.59 -0.52 17.70
N LYS A 46 8.47 0.67 18.32
CA LYS A 46 7.28 1.05 19.10
C LYS A 46 5.98 1.00 18.28
N LYS A 47 6.05 1.32 16.99
CA LYS A 47 4.91 1.26 16.07
C LYS A 47 4.64 -0.14 15.49
N GLY A 48 5.53 -1.12 15.71
CA GLY A 48 5.41 -2.44 15.09
C GLY A 48 5.64 -2.44 13.58
N TRP A 49 6.37 -1.46 13.04
CA TRP A 49 6.62 -1.30 11.60
C TRP A 49 7.88 -2.03 11.12
N GLN A 50 8.52 -2.78 12.02
CA GLN A 50 9.73 -3.52 11.71
C GLN A 50 9.46 -4.59 10.65
N GLU A 51 10.15 -4.49 9.52
CA GLU A 51 10.13 -5.50 8.48
C GLU A 51 11.56 -5.94 8.16
N PHE A 52 11.76 -7.24 8.04
CA PHE A 52 13.04 -7.81 7.66
C PHE A 52 13.00 -8.31 6.21
N GLY A 53 14.07 -8.07 5.46
CA GLY A 53 14.23 -8.63 4.13
C GLY A 53 14.28 -10.16 4.20
N THR A 54 13.45 -10.84 3.43
CA THR A 54 13.36 -12.31 3.45
C THR A 54 14.65 -13.00 3.01
N VAL A 55 15.41 -12.39 2.10
CA VAL A 55 16.67 -12.94 1.58
C VAL A 55 17.87 -12.46 2.39
N THR A 56 17.94 -11.15 2.67
CA THR A 56 19.14 -10.52 3.28
C THR A 56 19.10 -10.46 4.80
N GLY A 57 17.94 -10.69 5.42
CA GLY A 57 17.72 -10.50 6.86
C GLY A 57 17.81 -9.05 7.34
N ARG A 58 18.08 -8.09 6.46
CA ARG A 58 18.28 -6.68 6.84
C ARG A 58 16.96 -6.03 7.23
N LEU A 59 16.99 -5.25 8.31
CA LEU A 59 15.88 -4.39 8.72
C LEU A 59 15.60 -3.36 7.61
N ARG A 60 14.33 -3.21 7.24
CA ARG A 60 13.86 -2.18 6.31
C ARG A 60 13.71 -0.85 7.05
N ARG A 61 14.20 0.22 6.42
CA ARG A 61 13.90 1.59 6.86
C ARG A 61 12.43 1.86 6.60
N ALA A 62 11.78 2.61 7.47
CA ALA A 62 10.35 2.89 7.37
C ALA A 62 10.06 4.39 7.55
N ALA A 63 8.99 4.84 6.89
CA ALA A 63 8.50 6.21 6.93
C ALA A 63 6.97 6.19 6.80
N PRO A 64 6.28 7.26 7.20
CA PRO A 64 4.86 7.42 6.90
C PRO A 64 4.52 7.28 5.41
N PHE A 65 3.23 7.13 5.12
CA PHE A 65 2.75 7.07 3.74
C PHE A 65 3.14 8.33 2.96
N ASN A 66 3.72 8.16 1.78
CA ASN A 66 4.11 9.29 0.93
C ASN A 66 3.07 9.53 -0.18
N PHE A 67 2.14 10.46 0.06
CA PHE A 67 1.06 10.79 -0.87
C PHE A 67 1.57 11.32 -2.23
N LYS A 68 2.63 12.14 -2.23
CA LYS A 68 3.25 12.67 -3.47
C LYS A 68 3.79 11.53 -4.35
N LEU A 69 4.49 10.59 -3.72
CA LEU A 69 5.03 9.42 -4.41
C LEU A 69 3.92 8.49 -4.89
N ALA A 70 2.88 8.28 -4.08
CA ALA A 70 1.70 7.48 -4.46
C ALA A 70 1.01 8.06 -5.70
N ARG A 71 0.75 9.38 -5.73
CA ARG A 71 0.17 10.08 -6.90
C ARG A 71 1.01 9.91 -8.15
N LYS A 72 2.33 10.04 -8.02
CA LYS A 72 3.27 9.82 -9.13
C LYS A 72 3.22 8.36 -9.61
N ALA A 73 3.19 7.39 -8.70
CA ALA A 73 3.17 5.96 -9.01
C ALA A 73 1.88 5.55 -9.74
N VAL A 74 0.71 6.00 -9.28
CA VAL A 74 -0.55 5.68 -9.97
C VAL A 74 -0.59 6.28 -11.38
N ARG A 75 -0.11 7.53 -11.54
CA ARG A 75 -0.09 8.22 -12.83
C ARG A 75 0.83 7.52 -13.84
N ILE A 76 2.03 7.12 -13.41
CA ILE A 76 3.01 6.47 -14.29
C ILE A 76 2.52 5.09 -14.74
N ASN A 77 1.82 4.37 -13.86
CA ASN A 77 1.34 3.03 -14.19
C ASN A 77 -0.02 3.01 -14.90
N GLY A 78 -0.72 4.15 -14.99
CA GLY A 78 -2.10 4.18 -15.47
C GLY A 78 -3.02 3.36 -14.57
N ALA A 79 -2.86 3.50 -13.25
CA ALA A 79 -3.61 2.70 -12.28
C ALA A 79 -5.11 2.93 -12.42
N THR A 80 -5.87 1.84 -12.53
CA THR A 80 -7.34 1.85 -12.48
C THR A 80 -7.83 1.69 -11.05
N THR A 81 -7.03 1.05 -10.20
CA THR A 81 -7.42 0.70 -8.82
C THR A 81 -6.21 0.61 -7.92
N ILE A 82 -6.41 0.87 -6.63
CA ILE A 82 -5.42 0.69 -5.57
C ILE A 82 -5.78 -0.51 -4.71
N ALA A 83 -4.76 -1.31 -4.35
CA ALA A 83 -4.82 -2.25 -3.24
C ALA A 83 -3.95 -1.73 -2.08
N LEU A 84 -4.56 -1.51 -0.91
CA LEU A 84 -3.89 -1.04 0.29
C LEU A 84 -3.65 -2.21 1.25
N THR A 85 -2.42 -2.35 1.72
CA THR A 85 -1.99 -3.47 2.58
C THR A 85 -1.45 -2.96 3.91
N LYS A 86 -1.41 -3.86 4.91
CA LYS A 86 -0.92 -3.57 6.26
C LYS A 86 -1.71 -2.47 6.96
N LEU A 87 -3.00 -2.33 6.68
CA LEU A 87 -3.81 -1.31 7.34
C LEU A 87 -3.87 -1.56 8.85
N ASP A 88 -3.87 -2.82 9.28
CA ASP A 88 -3.80 -3.29 10.67
C ASP A 88 -2.54 -2.84 11.42
N ILE A 89 -1.44 -2.60 10.72
CA ILE A 89 -0.20 -2.10 11.34
C ILE A 89 -0.29 -0.60 11.63
N LEU A 90 -1.04 0.14 10.83
CA LEU A 90 -1.28 1.57 11.05
C LEU A 90 -2.47 1.80 12.01
N PHE A 91 -3.48 0.94 11.92
CA PHE A 91 -4.73 0.97 12.68
C PHE A 91 -4.98 -0.43 13.29
N PRO A 92 -4.45 -0.72 14.49
CA PRO A 92 -4.53 -2.06 15.11
C PRO A 92 -5.95 -2.61 15.31
N ASP A 93 -6.93 -1.72 15.44
CA ASP A 93 -8.37 -1.99 15.49
C ASP A 93 -8.94 -2.57 14.18
N MET A 94 -8.24 -2.37 13.06
CA MET A 94 -8.60 -2.96 11.77
C MET A 94 -8.19 -4.42 11.63
N LYS A 95 -7.43 -5.00 12.56
CA LYS A 95 -6.89 -6.35 12.43
C LYS A 95 -7.98 -7.41 12.22
N GLY A 96 -7.85 -8.20 11.17
CA GLY A 96 -8.74 -9.32 10.85
C GLY A 96 -10.15 -8.93 10.39
N LYS A 97 -10.43 -7.64 10.19
CA LYS A 97 -11.72 -7.15 9.70
C LYS A 97 -11.91 -7.51 8.22
N THR A 98 -13.13 -7.88 7.83
CA THR A 98 -13.42 -8.42 6.49
C THR A 98 -14.60 -7.74 5.81
N HIS A 99 -15.39 -6.96 6.54
CA HIS A 99 -16.56 -6.27 6.00
C HIS A 99 -16.31 -4.75 5.91
N ILE A 100 -16.92 -4.10 4.91
CA ILE A 100 -16.81 -2.65 4.73
C ILE A 100 -17.35 -1.86 5.94
N THR A 101 -18.35 -2.42 6.64
CA THR A 101 -18.92 -1.85 7.86
C THR A 101 -17.97 -1.87 9.04
N ASP A 102 -16.89 -2.65 8.95
CA ASP A 102 -15.88 -2.75 10.00
C ASP A 102 -14.84 -1.62 9.93
N ILE A 103 -14.80 -0.85 8.84
CA ILE A 103 -13.81 0.22 8.66
C ILE A 103 -14.07 1.33 9.67
N THR A 104 -13.09 1.57 10.54
CA THR A 104 -13.19 2.62 11.56
C THR A 104 -13.11 4.01 10.94
N PRO A 105 -13.68 5.05 11.59
CA PRO A 105 -13.68 6.41 11.04
C PRO A 105 -12.28 6.92 10.68
N GLU A 106 -11.28 6.62 11.50
CA GLU A 106 -9.89 7.02 11.33
C GLU A 106 -9.25 6.31 10.14
N ALA A 107 -9.45 5.00 10.03
CA ALA A 107 -8.99 4.22 8.89
C ALA A 107 -9.66 4.68 7.59
N ASN A 108 -10.97 4.92 7.61
CA ASN A 108 -11.71 5.43 6.46
C ASN A 108 -11.21 6.81 6.03
N LYS A 109 -10.92 7.71 6.96
CA LYS A 109 -10.35 9.02 6.66
C LYS A 109 -9.01 8.90 5.92
N PHE A 110 -8.13 8.01 6.37
CA PHE A 110 -6.84 7.75 5.71
C PHE A 110 -7.02 7.19 4.30
N ILE A 111 -7.94 6.24 4.12
CA ILE A 111 -8.27 5.67 2.80
C ILE A 111 -8.78 6.77 1.87
N LEU A 112 -9.73 7.59 2.31
CA LEU A 112 -10.28 8.69 1.52
C LEU A 112 -9.23 9.74 1.18
N GLU A 113 -8.27 10.00 2.07
CA GLU A 113 -7.14 10.90 1.78
C GLU A 113 -6.26 10.36 0.65
N ILE A 114 -5.98 9.06 0.63
CA ILE A 114 -5.27 8.41 -0.48
C ILE A 114 -6.07 8.58 -1.78
N GLU A 115 -7.37 8.31 -1.77
CA GLU A 115 -8.23 8.45 -2.95
C GLU A 115 -8.25 9.89 -3.46
N ASN A 116 -8.43 10.86 -2.57
CA ASN A 116 -8.44 12.28 -2.92
C ASN A 116 -7.10 12.74 -3.51
N TYR A 117 -5.98 12.26 -2.98
CA TYR A 117 -4.66 12.69 -3.44
C TYR A 117 -4.22 12.00 -4.74
N THR A 118 -4.61 10.74 -4.93
CA THR A 118 -4.23 9.92 -6.08
C THR A 118 -5.21 10.02 -7.24
N GLY A 119 -6.49 10.31 -6.96
CA GLY A 119 -7.60 10.25 -7.90
C GLY A 119 -8.02 8.83 -8.29
N VAL A 120 -7.61 7.81 -7.53
CA VAL A 120 -7.84 6.39 -7.83
C VAL A 120 -8.49 5.70 -6.64
N HIS A 121 -9.53 4.90 -6.90
CA HIS A 121 -10.27 4.18 -5.87
C HIS A 121 -9.43 3.07 -5.20
N VAL A 122 -9.48 3.01 -3.87
CA VAL A 122 -8.87 1.95 -3.04
C VAL A 122 -9.88 0.83 -2.86
N LYS A 123 -9.84 -0.17 -3.74
CA LYS A 123 -10.83 -1.27 -3.77
C LYS A 123 -10.51 -2.39 -2.78
N TYR A 124 -9.23 -2.76 -2.69
CA TYR A 124 -8.77 -3.88 -1.88
C TYR A 124 -8.04 -3.37 -0.65
N ILE A 125 -8.44 -3.80 0.54
CA ILE A 125 -7.86 -3.36 1.81
C ILE A 125 -7.52 -4.59 2.64
N SER A 126 -6.23 -4.92 2.73
CA SER A 126 -5.73 -5.99 3.59
C SER A 126 -5.60 -5.49 5.03
N THR A 127 -6.17 -6.28 5.93
CA THR A 127 -6.32 -6.04 7.38
C THR A 127 -5.53 -7.05 8.20
N GLY A 128 -4.60 -7.76 7.57
CA GLY A 128 -3.70 -8.70 8.21
C GLY A 128 -3.02 -9.64 7.21
N PRO A 129 -2.19 -10.59 7.70
CA PRO A 129 -1.43 -11.51 6.86
C PRO A 129 -2.27 -12.66 6.28
N GLY A 130 -3.45 -12.94 6.81
CA GLY A 130 -4.32 -14.03 6.35
C GLY A 130 -4.93 -13.74 4.96
N SER A 131 -5.10 -14.78 4.14
CA SER A 131 -5.71 -14.65 2.81
C SER A 131 -7.18 -14.20 2.83
N THR A 132 -7.85 -14.36 3.98
CA THR A 132 -9.24 -13.94 4.20
C THR A 132 -9.33 -12.58 4.90
N GLU A 133 -8.21 -12.02 5.37
CA GLU A 133 -8.16 -10.73 6.07
C GLU A 133 -8.09 -9.59 5.05
N LEU A 134 -9.19 -9.46 4.31
CA LEU A 134 -9.33 -8.57 3.17
C LEU A 134 -10.76 -7.99 3.13
N ILE A 135 -10.84 -6.66 3.05
CA ILE A 135 -12.06 -5.93 2.75
C ILE A 135 -12.04 -5.57 1.26
N ILE A 136 -13.15 -5.82 0.57
CA ILE A 136 -13.36 -5.43 -0.84
C ILE A 136 -14.46 -4.38 -0.88
N ARG A 137 -14.11 -3.17 -1.31
CA ARG A 137 -15.06 -2.06 -1.52
C ARG A 137 -15.70 -2.19 -2.91
N LYS A 138 -16.98 -1.87 -3.00
CA LYS A 138 -17.68 -1.75 -4.29
C LYS A 138 -17.37 -0.37 -4.88
N GLU A 139 -17.37 -0.30 -6.21
CA GLU A 139 -17.26 0.95 -6.98
C GLU A 139 -18.42 1.91 -6.70
#